data_AF-A0A388KSU0-F1
#
_entry.id   AF-A0A388KSU0-F1
#
_cell.length_a   1.000
_cell.length_b   1.000
_cell.length_c   1.000
_cell.angle_alpha   90.00
_cell.angle_beta   90.00
_cell.angle_gamma   90.00
#
_symmetry.space_group_name_H-M   'P 1'
#
loop_
_entity.id
_entity.type
_entity.pdbx_description
1 polymer ?
#
loop_
_entity_poly.entity_id
_entity_poly.type
_entity_poly.pdbx_seq_one_letter_code
_entity_poly.pdbx_strand_id
1 'polypeptide(L)'
;MEHAARRLSRLAAHLQEQPEADDVSKYSSEQAVAEVAGLCPTVVQVPVVGGHAGATILPLLSQMSPSFSLTKQETDYLTNRIQNGGTEVVEAKAGAGSATLSMAYAAAKFANSCLRAMKGESGIVECTFVASEVTELPFFASRVVIGRNGIEEYLPLGPMNEYERMGLAKAIPELRASIEKGVHFVKK
;
A
#
# COMPACT_ATOMS: atom_id res chain seq x y z
N MET A 1 2.49 -3.45 27.49
CA MET A 1 2.98 -2.11 27.06
C MET A 1 4.48 -2.10 26.83
N GLU A 2 5.28 -2.67 27.73
CA GLU A 2 6.76 -2.66 27.62
C GLU A 2 7.32 -3.38 26.37
N HIS A 3 6.68 -4.47 25.92
CA HIS A 3 7.10 -5.19 24.71
C HIS A 3 6.87 -4.38 23.42
N ALA A 4 5.73 -3.70 23.28
CA ALA A 4 5.44 -2.84 22.12
C ALA A 4 6.37 -1.62 22.07
N ALA A 5 6.63 -0.99 23.23
CA ALA A 5 7.58 0.10 23.34
C ALA A 5 9.01 -0.33 22.95
N ARG A 6 9.44 -1.54 23.35
CA ARG A 6 10.74 -2.10 22.96
C ARG A 6 10.83 -2.44 21.46
N ARG A 7 9.73 -2.84 20.81
CA ARG A 7 9.68 -3.04 19.35
C ARG A 7 9.84 -1.71 18.64
N LEU A 8 9.04 -0.71 19.00
CA LEU A 8 9.09 0.64 18.42
C LEU A 8 10.43 1.35 18.68
N SER A 9 11.05 1.17 19.84
CA SER A 9 12.36 1.77 20.12
C SER A 9 13.49 1.17 19.29
N ARG A 10 13.45 -0.13 18.98
CA ARG A 10 14.43 -0.77 18.08
C ARG A 10 14.22 -0.32 16.63
N LEU A 11 12.98 -0.10 16.22
CA LEU A 11 12.62 0.44 14.91
C LEU A 11 13.16 1.86 14.70
N ALA A 12 12.99 2.75 15.68
CA ALA A 12 13.51 4.11 15.61
C ALA A 12 15.04 4.17 15.43
N ALA A 13 15.77 3.21 16.00
CA ALA A 13 17.22 3.12 15.85
C ALA A 13 17.64 2.62 14.46
N HIS A 14 16.90 1.67 13.87
CA HIS A 14 17.22 1.12 12.54
C HIS A 14 16.93 2.11 11.40
N LEU A 15 15.92 2.98 11.58
CA LEU A 15 15.55 4.04 10.62
C LEU A 15 16.64 5.11 10.46
N GLN A 16 17.50 5.31 11.46
CA GLN A 16 18.63 6.23 11.34
C GLN A 16 19.74 5.70 10.43
N GLU A 17 19.74 4.40 10.11
CA GLU A 17 20.81 3.74 9.36
C GLU A 17 20.44 3.38 7.91
N GLN A 18 19.17 3.43 7.49
CA GLN A 18 18.71 2.98 6.16
C GLN A 18 17.65 3.92 5.52
N PRO A 19 18.03 5.10 5.00
CA PRO A 19 17.08 6.09 4.45
C PRO A 19 16.60 5.83 3.00
N GLU A 20 16.91 4.70 2.36
CA GLU A 20 16.82 4.56 0.89
C GLU A 20 15.64 3.75 0.31
N ALA A 21 14.73 3.20 1.09
CA ALA A 21 13.59 2.44 0.55
C ALA A 21 12.36 2.74 1.42
N ASP A 22 11.29 3.37 0.92
CA ASP A 22 10.29 2.67 0.15
C ASP A 22 9.24 3.64 -0.43
N ASP A 23 9.01 3.59 -1.74
CA ASP A 23 7.85 4.21 -2.37
C ASP A 23 7.24 3.19 -3.31
N VAL A 24 6.38 2.37 -2.73
CA VAL A 24 5.15 1.84 -3.33
C VAL A 24 4.36 1.26 -2.18
N SER A 25 3.09 1.66 -2.08
CA SER A 25 2.27 1.42 -0.89
C SER A 25 2.23 -0.06 -0.47
N LYS A 26 2.19 -1.00 -1.43
CA LYS A 26 2.25 -2.45 -1.15
C LYS A 26 3.61 -2.87 -0.57
N TYR A 27 4.70 -2.72 -1.32
CA TYR A 27 6.01 -3.24 -0.89
C TYR A 27 6.56 -2.53 0.35
N SER A 28 6.32 -1.22 0.46
CA SER A 28 6.60 -0.44 1.67
C SER A 28 5.83 -0.98 2.89
N SER A 29 4.55 -1.32 2.71
CA SER A 29 3.76 -1.88 3.80
C SER A 29 4.24 -3.27 4.23
N GLU A 30 4.65 -4.12 3.30
CA GLU A 30 5.21 -5.45 3.59
C GLU A 30 6.52 -5.32 4.39
N GLN A 31 7.39 -4.39 4.00
CA GLN A 31 8.63 -4.10 4.72
C GLN A 31 8.36 -3.52 6.12
N ALA A 32 7.54 -2.48 6.25
CA ALA A 32 7.24 -1.85 7.53
C ALA A 32 6.60 -2.85 8.53
N VAL A 33 5.67 -3.68 8.06
CA VAL A 33 5.05 -4.74 8.87
C VAL A 33 6.08 -5.79 9.25
N ALA A 34 6.92 -6.24 8.32
CA ALA A 34 7.95 -7.23 8.59
C ALA A 34 8.94 -6.76 9.65
N GLU A 35 9.34 -5.49 9.61
CA GLU A 35 10.21 -4.89 10.63
C GLU A 35 9.56 -4.89 12.02
N VAL A 36 8.28 -4.48 12.13
CA VAL A 36 7.54 -4.49 13.40
C VAL A 36 7.31 -5.91 13.92
N ALA A 37 7.02 -6.85 13.02
CA ALA A 37 6.74 -8.24 13.37
C ALA A 37 8.00 -9.10 13.58
N GLY A 38 9.18 -8.62 13.18
CA GLY A 38 10.42 -9.40 13.19
C GLY A 38 10.41 -10.55 12.17
N LEU A 39 9.78 -10.33 11.02
CA LEU A 39 9.64 -11.30 9.92
C LEU A 39 10.51 -10.91 8.73
N CYS A 40 10.66 -11.81 7.75
CA CYS A 40 11.26 -11.46 6.47
C CYS A 40 10.22 -10.72 5.60
N PRO A 41 10.54 -9.55 5.01
CA PRO A 41 9.61 -8.82 4.14
C PRO A 41 9.04 -9.66 2.99
N THR A 42 9.84 -10.60 2.45
CA THR A 42 9.43 -11.44 1.32
C THR A 42 8.31 -12.44 1.64
N VAL A 43 8.03 -12.70 2.92
CA VAL A 43 6.95 -13.60 3.36
C VAL A 43 5.72 -12.84 3.86
N VAL A 44 5.80 -11.52 3.95
CA VAL A 44 4.69 -10.67 4.39
C VAL A 44 3.93 -10.17 3.16
N GLN A 45 2.59 -10.22 3.25
CA GLN A 45 1.69 -9.64 2.27
C GLN A 45 0.67 -8.78 2.99
N VAL A 46 0.52 -7.53 2.54
CA VAL A 46 -0.45 -6.59 3.08
C VAL A 46 -1.28 -6.05 1.91
N PRO A 47 -2.60 -6.30 1.86
CA PRO A 47 -3.45 -5.67 0.88
C PRO A 47 -3.51 -4.16 1.15
N VAL A 48 -3.14 -3.36 0.15
CA VAL A 48 -3.29 -1.89 0.21
C VAL A 48 -4.31 -1.46 -0.82
N VAL A 49 -5.33 -0.73 -0.38
CA VAL A 49 -6.50 -0.32 -1.19
C VAL A 49 -6.67 1.20 -1.14
N GLY A 50 -7.61 1.74 -1.91
CA GLY A 50 -7.89 3.18 -1.93
C GLY A 50 -7.21 3.91 -3.09
N GLY A 51 -6.27 4.79 -2.77
CA GLY A 51 -5.49 5.58 -3.71
C GLY A 51 -3.99 5.43 -3.50
N HIS A 52 -3.22 6.40 -3.98
CA HIS A 52 -1.76 6.39 -3.95
C HIS A 52 -1.17 7.72 -3.43
N ALA A 53 -1.91 8.44 -2.59
CA ALA A 53 -1.45 9.69 -1.98
C ALA A 53 -1.98 9.84 -0.56
N GLY A 54 -1.09 10.02 0.42
CA GLY A 54 -1.44 10.35 1.80
C GLY A 54 -2.55 9.48 2.38
N ALA A 55 -3.60 10.11 2.91
CA ALA A 55 -4.71 9.44 3.58
C ALA A 55 -5.54 8.52 2.66
N THR A 56 -5.38 8.63 1.34
CA THR A 56 -6.05 7.72 0.39
C THR A 56 -5.41 6.33 0.37
N ILE A 57 -4.16 6.19 0.82
CA ILE A 57 -3.47 4.90 0.93
C ILE A 57 -4.00 4.17 2.17
N LEU A 58 -4.73 3.07 1.98
CA LEU A 58 -5.34 2.31 3.07
C LEU A 58 -4.75 0.89 3.17
N PRO A 59 -3.77 0.64 4.07
CA PRO A 59 -3.31 -0.71 4.34
C PRO A 59 -4.33 -1.48 5.17
N LEU A 60 -4.80 -2.62 4.65
CA LEU A 60 -5.70 -3.53 5.35
C LEU A 60 -4.89 -4.49 6.24
N LEU A 61 -4.34 -3.94 7.33
CA LEU A 61 -3.50 -4.67 8.28
C LEU A 61 -4.25 -5.85 8.94
N SER A 62 -5.58 -5.81 9.01
CA SER A 62 -6.40 -6.94 9.48
C SER A 62 -6.40 -8.14 8.53
N GLN A 63 -6.00 -7.92 7.26
CA GLN A 63 -5.97 -8.93 6.21
C GLN A 63 -4.55 -9.34 5.81
N MET A 64 -3.53 -8.95 6.59
CA MET A 64 -2.15 -9.32 6.29
C MET A 64 -1.88 -10.81 6.46
N SER A 65 -0.91 -11.32 5.70
CA SER A 65 -0.42 -12.70 5.78
C SER A 65 1.10 -12.71 5.97
N PRO A 66 1.66 -13.48 6.93
CA PRO A 66 0.94 -14.22 7.97
C PRO A 66 0.18 -13.27 8.91
N SER A 67 -0.88 -13.77 9.53
CA SER A 67 -1.66 -12.97 10.49
C SER A 67 -0.83 -12.67 11.73
N PHE A 68 -0.84 -11.41 12.16
CA PHE A 68 -0.10 -10.92 13.32
C PHE A 68 -0.96 -9.94 14.11
N SER A 69 -0.95 -10.07 15.45
CA SER A 69 -1.74 -9.20 16.31
C SER A 69 -0.98 -7.90 16.58
N LEU A 70 -1.47 -6.81 15.99
CA LEU A 70 -0.97 -5.45 16.23
C LEU A 70 -1.72 -4.78 17.37
N THR A 71 -1.00 -4.07 18.22
CA THR A 71 -1.62 -3.13 19.16
C THR A 71 -2.14 -1.91 18.40
N LYS A 72 -3.08 -1.16 19.00
CA LYS A 72 -3.56 0.10 18.41
C LYS A 72 -2.42 1.06 18.05
N GLN A 73 -1.43 1.19 18.93
CA GLN A 73 -0.26 2.05 18.70
C GLN A 73 0.57 1.60 17.50
N GLU A 74 0.76 0.28 17.33
CA GLU A 74 1.46 -0.28 16.17
C GLU A 74 0.65 -0.12 14.88
N THR A 75 -0.67 -0.32 14.93
CA THR A 75 -1.57 -0.07 13.80
C THR A 75 -1.51 1.40 13.35
N ASP A 76 -1.58 2.34 14.31
CA ASP A 76 -1.51 3.78 14.05
C ASP A 76 -0.15 4.16 13.43
N TYR A 77 0.95 3.67 14.03
CA TYR A 77 2.30 3.89 13.53
C TYR A 77 2.50 3.34 12.11
N LEU A 78 2.13 2.08 11.87
CA LEU A 78 2.28 1.43 10.57
C LEU A 78 1.45 2.14 9.51
N THR A 79 0.20 2.47 9.80
CA THR A 79 -0.67 3.17 8.86
C THR A 79 -0.08 4.53 8.49
N ASN A 80 0.38 5.30 9.47
CA ASN A 80 0.99 6.61 9.24
C ASN A 80 2.27 6.50 8.40
N ARG A 81 3.17 5.58 8.74
CA ARG A 81 4.41 5.36 7.99
C ARG A 81 4.12 4.94 6.54
N ILE A 82 3.17 4.03 6.32
CA ILE A 82 2.78 3.58 4.97
C ILE A 82 2.19 4.73 4.15
N GLN A 83 1.38 5.60 4.75
CA GLN A 83 0.78 6.75 4.07
C GLN A 83 1.81 7.84 3.74
N ASN A 84 2.86 7.97 4.54
CA ASN A 84 3.86 9.04 4.44
C ASN A 84 5.22 8.57 3.91
N GLY A 85 5.39 7.30 3.53
CA GLY A 85 6.68 6.76 3.09
C GLY A 85 7.34 7.56 1.96
N GLY A 86 6.55 8.05 1.00
CA GLY A 86 7.05 8.94 -0.06
C GLY A 86 7.58 10.28 0.47
N THR A 87 6.91 10.86 1.48
CA THR A 87 7.34 12.09 2.15
C THR A 87 8.63 11.87 2.93
N GLU A 88 8.75 10.75 3.66
CA GLU A 88 9.96 10.37 4.39
C GLU A 88 11.18 10.31 3.47
N VAL A 89 11.02 9.79 2.25
CA VAL A 89 12.12 9.75 1.25
C VAL A 89 12.48 11.15 0.75
N VAL A 90 11.50 12.01 0.50
CA VAL A 90 11.77 13.40 0.07
C VAL A 90 12.53 14.16 1.15
N GLU A 91 12.13 14.00 2.41
CA GLU A 91 12.80 14.60 3.56
C GLU A 91 14.23 14.07 3.73
N ALA A 92 14.42 12.74 3.65
CA ALA A 92 15.73 12.11 3.73
C ALA A 92 16.68 12.57 2.61
N LYS A 93 16.13 12.87 1.42
CA LYS A 93 16.88 13.44 0.29
C LYS A 93 17.00 14.97 0.34
N ALA A 94 16.63 15.62 1.45
CA ALA A 94 16.64 17.07 1.60
C ALA A 94 15.93 17.81 0.45
N GLY A 95 14.84 17.23 -0.06
CA GLY A 95 14.08 17.78 -1.18
C GLY A 95 14.68 17.54 -2.57
N ALA A 96 15.80 16.82 -2.70
CA ALA A 96 16.47 16.53 -3.97
C ALA A 96 15.77 15.47 -4.84
N GLY A 97 14.47 15.26 -4.64
CA GLY A 97 13.63 14.31 -5.38
C GLY A 97 12.95 13.28 -4.47
N SER A 98 12.01 12.54 -5.05
CA SER A 98 11.29 11.47 -4.38
C SER A 98 12.04 10.13 -4.51
N ALA A 99 11.41 9.06 -4.06
CA ALA A 99 11.91 7.72 -4.26
C ALA A 99 12.02 7.35 -5.75
N THR A 100 13.09 6.64 -6.08
CA THR A 100 13.43 6.27 -7.45
C THR A 100 13.68 4.77 -7.56
N LEU A 101 14.62 4.24 -6.77
CA LEU A 101 15.00 2.82 -6.80
C LEU A 101 13.88 1.90 -6.31
N SER A 102 13.25 2.23 -5.19
CA SER A 102 12.12 1.47 -4.64
C SER A 102 10.91 1.49 -5.59
N MET A 103 10.59 2.65 -6.19
CA MET A 103 9.56 2.75 -7.22
C MET A 103 9.90 1.92 -8.46
N ALA A 104 11.14 1.96 -8.94
CA ALA A 104 11.59 1.16 -10.08
C ALA A 104 11.47 -0.35 -9.81
N TYR A 105 11.85 -0.80 -8.60
CA TYR A 105 11.69 -2.19 -8.17
C TYR A 105 10.22 -2.62 -8.15
N ALA A 106 9.35 -1.80 -7.56
CA ALA A 106 7.93 -2.09 -7.48
C ALA A 106 7.25 -2.12 -8.86
N ALA A 107 7.59 -1.17 -9.74
CA ALA A 107 7.13 -1.15 -11.12
C ALA A 107 7.60 -2.41 -11.87
N ALA A 108 8.86 -2.82 -11.72
CA ALA A 108 9.39 -4.03 -12.32
C ALA A 108 8.66 -5.29 -11.81
N LYS A 109 8.34 -5.35 -10.52
CA LYS A 109 7.57 -6.47 -9.93
C LYS A 109 6.15 -6.54 -10.48
N PHE A 110 5.43 -5.41 -10.53
CA PHE A 110 4.08 -5.36 -11.09
C PHE A 110 4.08 -5.71 -12.59
N ALA A 111 5.03 -5.17 -13.36
CA ALA A 111 5.21 -5.51 -14.77
C ALA A 111 5.47 -7.00 -14.96
N ASN A 112 6.32 -7.61 -14.11
CA ASN A 112 6.57 -9.05 -14.14
C ASN A 112 5.31 -9.88 -13.82
N SER A 113 4.47 -9.43 -12.88
CA SER A 113 3.17 -10.05 -12.61
C SER A 113 2.26 -10.01 -13.85
N CYS A 114 2.18 -8.88 -14.55
CA CYS A 114 1.45 -8.78 -15.81
C CYS A 114 2.02 -9.70 -16.90
N LEU A 115 3.35 -9.75 -17.08
CA LEU A 115 4.00 -10.60 -18.09
C LEU A 115 3.77 -12.09 -17.83
N ARG A 116 3.82 -12.51 -16.56
CA ARG A 116 3.51 -13.88 -16.15
C ARG A 116 2.05 -14.24 -16.45
N ALA A 117 1.12 -13.33 -16.14
CA ALA A 117 -0.31 -13.50 -16.41
C ALA A 117 -0.58 -13.63 -17.92
N MET A 118 0.06 -12.77 -18.73
CA MET A 118 0.01 -12.83 -20.20
C MET A 118 0.55 -14.15 -20.77
N LYS A 119 1.58 -14.73 -20.14
CA LYS A 119 2.12 -16.06 -20.49
C LYS A 119 1.16 -17.20 -20.16
N GLY A 120 0.13 -16.94 -19.35
CA GLY A 120 -0.89 -17.90 -18.95
C GLY A 120 -0.71 -18.47 -17.56
N GLU A 121 0.13 -17.86 -16.72
CA GLU A 121 0.15 -18.20 -15.31
C GLU A 121 -1.14 -17.71 -14.64
N SER A 122 -1.85 -18.62 -13.96
CA SER A 122 -3.10 -18.34 -13.27
C SER A 122 -2.89 -17.93 -11.82
N GLY A 123 -3.86 -17.22 -11.24
CA GLY A 123 -3.86 -16.90 -9.81
C GLY A 123 -2.94 -15.74 -9.42
N ILE A 124 -2.55 -14.90 -10.38
CA ILE A 124 -1.77 -13.69 -10.11
C ILE A 124 -2.71 -12.61 -9.58
N VAL A 125 -2.53 -12.26 -8.31
CA VAL A 125 -3.33 -11.25 -7.62
C VAL A 125 -2.45 -10.06 -7.27
N GLU A 126 -2.86 -8.86 -7.65
CA GLU A 126 -2.18 -7.61 -7.33
C GLU A 126 -3.17 -6.55 -6.86
N CYS A 127 -2.72 -5.62 -6.00
CA CYS A 127 -3.46 -4.39 -5.74
C CYS A 127 -3.10 -3.35 -6.79
N THR A 128 -4.09 -2.80 -7.50
CA THR A 128 -3.84 -1.78 -8.53
C THR A 128 -4.99 -0.80 -8.65
N PHE A 129 -4.68 0.47 -8.98
CA PHE A 129 -5.65 1.55 -9.15
C PHE A 129 -6.21 1.54 -10.57
N VAL A 130 -7.48 1.15 -10.70
CA VAL A 130 -8.13 0.91 -11.99
C VAL A 130 -9.59 1.35 -11.99
N ALA A 131 -10.19 1.42 -13.17
CA ALA A 131 -11.64 1.57 -13.28
C ALA A 131 -12.31 0.37 -12.61
N SER A 132 -13.22 0.64 -11.67
CA SER A 132 -13.75 -0.39 -10.78
C SER A 132 -15.11 0.01 -10.22
N GLU A 133 -15.91 -0.98 -9.84
CA GLU A 133 -17.22 -0.84 -9.18
C GLU A 133 -17.19 -1.33 -7.73
N VAL A 134 -16.01 -1.61 -7.17
CA VAL A 134 -15.85 -2.07 -5.77
C VAL A 134 -16.24 -1.01 -4.74
N THR A 135 -16.31 0.26 -5.16
CA THR A 135 -16.87 1.39 -4.39
C THR A 135 -17.74 2.23 -5.33
N GLU A 136 -18.35 3.29 -4.81
CA GLU A 136 -19.10 4.25 -5.61
C GLU A 136 -18.21 5.20 -6.45
N LEU A 137 -16.88 5.06 -6.37
CA LEU A 137 -15.93 5.84 -7.16
C LEU A 137 -15.63 5.11 -8.48
N PRO A 138 -15.49 5.84 -9.60
CA PRO A 138 -15.22 5.21 -10.89
C PRO A 138 -13.81 4.61 -11.00
N PHE A 139 -12.89 4.98 -10.11
CA PHE A 139 -11.54 4.40 -10.00
C PHE A 139 -11.22 4.13 -8.54
N PHE A 140 -10.61 2.97 -8.25
CA PHE A 140 -10.23 2.60 -6.90
C PHE A 140 -9.13 1.52 -6.92
N ALA A 141 -8.17 1.60 -6.00
CA ALA A 141 -7.18 0.56 -5.82
C ALA A 141 -7.76 -0.60 -5.01
N SER A 142 -7.78 -1.80 -5.59
CA SER A 142 -8.25 -3.01 -4.92
C SER A 142 -7.49 -4.23 -5.47
N ARG A 143 -7.69 -5.39 -4.84
CA ARG A 143 -7.13 -6.64 -5.35
C ARG A 143 -7.84 -7.05 -6.63
N VAL A 144 -7.07 -7.39 -7.65
CA VAL A 144 -7.58 -7.90 -8.93
C VAL A 144 -6.83 -9.17 -9.30
N VAL A 145 -7.52 -10.09 -9.97
CA VAL A 145 -6.87 -11.21 -10.66
C VAL A 145 -6.45 -10.72 -12.04
N ILE A 146 -5.16 -10.84 -12.34
CA ILE A 146 -4.59 -10.51 -13.65
C ILE A 146 -4.40 -11.81 -14.41
N GLY A 147 -4.88 -11.85 -15.65
CA GLY A 147 -4.69 -12.97 -16.57
C GLY A 147 -4.25 -12.52 -17.96
N ARG A 148 -4.59 -13.31 -18.98
CA ARG A 148 -3.96 -13.18 -20.30
C ARG A 148 -4.27 -11.86 -21.00
N ASN A 149 -5.46 -11.31 -20.74
CA ASN A 149 -6.01 -10.14 -21.41
C ASN A 149 -6.15 -8.92 -20.48
N GLY A 150 -5.37 -8.87 -19.39
CA GLY A 150 -5.47 -7.83 -18.36
C GLY A 150 -6.22 -8.33 -17.13
N ILE A 151 -7.11 -7.50 -16.57
CA ILE A 151 -7.87 -7.85 -15.36
C ILE A 151 -8.98 -8.84 -15.75
N GLU A 152 -9.00 -9.98 -15.07
CA GLU A 152 -10.04 -11.02 -15.25
C GLU A 152 -11.11 -10.95 -14.15
N GLU A 153 -10.74 -10.52 -12.94
CA GLU A 153 -11.66 -10.45 -11.81
C GLU A 153 -11.29 -9.29 -10.87
N TYR A 154 -12.32 -8.61 -10.36
CA TYR A 154 -12.20 -7.64 -9.28
C TYR A 154 -12.59 -8.32 -7.97
N LEU A 155 -11.64 -8.48 -7.05
CA LEU A 155 -11.92 -9.14 -5.79
C LEU A 155 -12.59 -8.18 -4.81
N PRO A 156 -13.53 -8.65 -3.98
CA PRO A 156 -14.13 -7.80 -2.95
C PRO A 156 -13.08 -7.30 -1.95
N LEU A 157 -13.33 -6.14 -1.35
CA LEU A 157 -12.44 -5.56 -0.32
C LEU A 157 -12.23 -6.50 0.88
N GLY A 158 -13.17 -7.42 1.11
CA GLY A 158 -13.10 -8.37 2.21
C GLY A 158 -13.46 -7.76 3.56
N PRO A 159 -13.25 -8.50 4.67
CA PRO A 159 -13.57 -8.03 6.00
C PRO A 159 -12.62 -6.90 6.42
N MET A 160 -13.19 -5.80 6.89
CA MET A 160 -12.42 -4.69 7.47
C MET A 160 -12.72 -4.58 8.95
N ASN A 161 -11.76 -4.12 9.75
CA ASN A 161 -12.01 -3.71 11.13
C ASN A 161 -12.57 -2.27 11.18
N GLU A 162 -12.89 -1.77 12.37
CA GLU A 162 -13.44 -0.42 12.53
C GLU A 162 -12.46 0.68 12.07
N TYR A 163 -11.18 0.52 12.38
CA TYR A 163 -10.12 1.45 11.99
C TYR A 163 -10.03 1.59 10.47
N GLU A 164 -10.03 0.47 9.74
CA GLU A 164 -9.96 0.42 8.28
C GLU A 164 -11.23 0.98 7.63
N ARG A 165 -12.42 0.68 8.19
CA ARG A 165 -13.67 1.29 7.71
C ARG A 165 -13.67 2.81 7.85
N MET A 166 -13.18 3.32 8.98
CA MET A 166 -13.02 4.77 9.19
C MET A 166 -11.99 5.36 8.23
N GLY A 167 -10.89 4.66 7.97
CA GLY A 167 -9.89 5.04 6.98
C GLY A 167 -10.48 5.12 5.57
N LEU A 168 -11.25 4.11 5.16
CA LEU A 168 -11.93 4.10 3.86
C LEU A 168 -12.90 5.27 3.71
N ALA A 169 -13.73 5.53 4.74
CA ALA A 169 -14.68 6.64 4.73
C ALA A 169 -13.98 8.01 4.58
N LYS A 170 -12.76 8.16 5.11
CA LYS A 170 -11.93 9.37 4.93
C LYS A 170 -11.28 9.44 3.55
N ALA A 171 -10.85 8.32 2.99
CA ALA A 171 -10.18 8.25 1.69
C ALA A 171 -11.11 8.57 0.52
N ILE A 172 -12.38 8.14 0.59
CA ILE A 172 -13.38 8.32 -0.48
C ILE A 172 -13.53 9.78 -0.95
N PRO A 173 -13.78 10.78 -0.09
CA PRO A 173 -13.96 12.16 -0.55
C PRO A 173 -12.70 12.75 -1.19
N GLU A 174 -11.51 12.43 -0.67
CA GLU A 174 -10.23 12.90 -1.22
C GLU A 174 -9.93 12.26 -2.59
N LEU A 175 -10.20 10.96 -2.73
CA LEU A 175 -10.11 10.26 -4.00
C LEU A 175 -11.09 10.83 -5.03
N ARG A 176 -12.34 11.09 -4.64
CA ARG A 176 -13.35 11.70 -5.52
C ARG A 176 -12.84 13.02 -6.10
N ALA A 177 -12.36 13.92 -5.24
CA ALA A 177 -11.82 15.21 -5.68
C ALA A 177 -10.62 15.05 -6.63
N SER A 178 -9.74 14.09 -6.35
CA SER A 178 -8.56 13.79 -7.19
C SER A 178 -8.95 13.24 -8.57
N ILE A 179 -9.91 12.32 -8.61
CA ILE A 179 -10.46 11.74 -9.85
C ILE A 179 -11.14 12.83 -10.68
N GLU A 180 -12.00 13.63 -10.07
CA GLU A 180 -12.71 14.72 -10.75
C GLU A 180 -11.74 15.73 -11.34
N LYS A 181 -10.68 16.08 -10.61
CA LYS A 181 -9.61 16.96 -11.10
C LYS A 181 -8.94 16.40 -12.35
N GLY A 182 -8.62 15.10 -12.37
CA GLY A 182 -8.04 14.43 -13.54
C GLY A 182 -8.99 14.40 -14.74
N VAL A 183 -10.25 14.04 -14.53
CA VAL A 183 -11.27 14.01 -15.59
C VAL A 183 -11.53 15.41 -16.15
N HIS A 184 -11.62 16.42 -15.28
CA HIS A 184 -11.87 17.80 -15.68
C HIS A 184 -10.69 18.38 -16.48
N PHE A 185 -9.46 18.01 -16.16
CA PHE A 185 -8.27 18.44 -16.92
C PHE A 185 -8.34 18.00 -18.40
N VAL A 186 -8.79 16.77 -18.68
CA VAL A 186 -8.88 16.23 -20.05
C VAL A 186 -10.10 16.73 -20.82
N LYS A 187 -11.20 17.05 -20.12
CA LYS A 187 -12.45 17.54 -20.75
C LYS A 187 -12.43 19.03 -21.10
N LYS A 188 -11.35 19.75 -20.81
CA LYS A 188 -11.12 21.13 -21.27
C LYS A 188 -10.48 21.13 -22.63
#